data_AF-A0A7X1P1V2-F1
#
_entry.id   AF-A0A7X1P1V2-F1
#
_cell.length_a   1.000
_cell.length_b   1.000
_cell.length_c   1.000
_cell.angle_alpha   90.00
_cell.angle_beta   90.00
_cell.angle_gamma   90.00
#
_symmetry.space_group_name_H-M   'P 1'
#
loop_
_entity.id
_entity.type
_entity.pdbx_description
1 polymer ?
#
loop_
_entity_poly.entity_id
_entity_poly.type
_entity_poly.pdbx_seq_one_letter_code
_entity_poly.pdbx_strand_id
1 'polypeptide(L)'
;MSLSFAPPVHGNGNRATETTRVAKEDPAALTRLAQTYDQAEGGEQNFDKANQLYCRAARLGHAEAQFRLGWIYTTGRGVARDTGIAAVLFAMAAEQGHEYARRRLQLVRARPNTELPPCLRPDRVALDTKAPREIEVLVKHRATKAPREIAVLVKHLAPQYAIDPQLVMAVISVESGFNAAAVSPKNAQGLMQLIPETAERFGVESVFNPSENIKGGLAYLRWLMAFFQGDVKLVLAAYNAGERAVEHYQGIPPYEETRNYVARITSMYRKHTHPYNPSVVEPSPMMIPLRRGATNTIGFQR
;
A
#
# COMPACT_ATOMS: atom_id res chain seq x y z
N MET A 1 -38.36 32.74 -43.93
CA MET A 1 -36.95 32.32 -43.72
C MET A 1 -36.92 31.55 -42.39
N SER A 2 -37.44 30.33 -42.38
CA SER A 2 -36.73 29.06 -42.62
C SER A 2 -36.10 28.53 -41.32
N LEU A 3 -36.86 27.62 -40.71
CA LEU A 3 -36.49 26.70 -39.63
C LEU A 3 -35.28 25.86 -40.02
N SER A 4 -34.43 25.50 -39.07
CA SER A 4 -33.66 24.24 -39.11
C SER A 4 -33.37 23.73 -37.69
N PHE A 5 -33.58 22.43 -37.54
CA PHE A 5 -33.58 21.62 -36.33
C PHE A 5 -32.43 20.59 -36.44
N ALA A 6 -32.04 20.03 -35.28
CA ALA A 6 -31.26 18.80 -35.04
C ALA A 6 -29.71 18.92 -34.89
N PRO A 7 -29.03 17.96 -34.22
CA PRO A 7 -29.33 17.19 -32.99
C PRO A 7 -28.12 17.20 -31.98
N PRO A 8 -28.14 16.47 -30.83
CA PRO A 8 -27.05 16.52 -29.84
C PRO A 8 -25.91 15.55 -30.19
N VAL A 9 -24.67 15.93 -29.88
CA VAL A 9 -23.50 15.03 -30.04
C VAL A 9 -23.10 14.46 -28.68
N HIS A 10 -23.32 13.16 -28.53
CA HIS A 10 -22.65 12.32 -27.55
C HIS A 10 -21.14 12.26 -27.84
N GLY A 11 -20.33 12.66 -26.87
CA GLY A 11 -18.90 12.34 -26.80
C GLY A 11 -18.63 11.42 -25.62
N ASN A 12 -18.91 10.13 -25.80
CA ASN A 12 -18.47 9.07 -24.89
C ASN A 12 -16.95 8.91 -25.05
N GLY A 13 -16.21 9.06 -23.97
CA GLY A 13 -14.75 9.06 -23.98
C GLY A 13 -14.18 8.65 -22.64
N ASN A 14 -14.60 7.48 -22.16
CA ASN A 14 -13.81 6.54 -21.35
C ASN A 14 -12.60 7.17 -20.62
N ARG A 15 -12.85 7.83 -19.48
CA ARG A 15 -11.81 8.01 -18.45
C ARG A 15 -11.73 6.70 -17.66
N ALA A 16 -11.28 5.65 -18.34
CA ALA A 16 -10.91 4.39 -17.74
C ALA A 16 -9.73 4.64 -16.79
N THR A 17 -10.08 4.94 -15.54
CA THR A 17 -9.53 4.28 -14.35
C THR A 17 -8.01 4.09 -14.29
N GLU A 18 -7.33 5.09 -13.71
CA GLU A 18 -6.01 4.92 -13.10
C GLU A 18 -6.05 3.96 -11.89
N THR A 19 -7.27 3.62 -11.42
CA THR A 19 -7.56 2.70 -10.33
C THR A 19 -7.67 1.21 -10.72
N THR A 20 -7.45 0.84 -11.99
CA THR A 20 -7.50 -0.58 -12.44
C THR A 20 -6.15 -1.19 -12.83
N ARG A 21 -5.03 -0.68 -12.30
CA ARG A 21 -3.73 -1.37 -12.43
C ARG A 21 -2.94 -1.37 -11.13
N VAL A 22 -3.44 -2.11 -10.14
CA VAL A 22 -2.56 -3.05 -9.44
C VAL A 22 -2.77 -4.43 -10.06
N ALA A 23 -2.68 -4.50 -11.40
CA ALA A 23 -2.16 -5.72 -11.99
C ALA A 23 -0.74 -5.84 -11.42
N LYS A 24 -0.35 -7.02 -10.92
CA LYS A 24 1.06 -7.30 -10.66
C LYS A 24 1.81 -6.84 -11.90
N GLU A 25 2.58 -5.77 -11.79
CA GLU A 25 3.21 -5.21 -12.97
C GLU A 25 4.20 -6.22 -13.48
N ASP A 26 4.05 -6.66 -14.73
CA ASP A 26 5.01 -7.57 -15.34
C ASP A 26 6.34 -6.81 -15.49
N PRO A 27 7.38 -7.16 -14.72
CA PRO A 27 8.62 -6.41 -14.77
C PRO A 27 9.34 -6.61 -16.12
N ALA A 28 9.04 -7.68 -16.85
CA ALA A 28 9.52 -7.84 -18.22
C ALA A 28 8.83 -6.85 -19.18
N ALA A 29 7.52 -6.62 -19.04
CA ALA A 29 6.80 -5.60 -19.81
C ALA A 29 7.29 -4.19 -19.50
N LEU A 30 7.51 -3.86 -18.22
CA LEU A 30 8.08 -2.59 -17.81
C LEU A 30 9.49 -2.38 -18.42
N THR A 31 10.31 -3.44 -18.42
CA THR A 31 11.66 -3.41 -19.01
C THR A 31 11.60 -3.17 -20.52
N ARG A 32 10.71 -3.86 -21.24
CA ARG A 32 10.52 -3.66 -22.69
C ARG A 32 10.05 -2.23 -23.00
N LEU A 33 9.13 -1.69 -22.20
CA LEU A 33 8.68 -0.30 -22.36
C LEU A 33 9.80 0.71 -22.06
N ALA A 34 10.64 0.45 -21.06
CA ALA A 34 11.79 1.31 -20.77
C ALA A 34 12.78 1.35 -21.96
N GLN A 35 12.98 0.21 -22.64
CA GLN A 35 13.85 0.13 -23.81
C GLN A 35 13.35 0.98 -24.98
N THR A 36 12.03 1.10 -25.18
CA THR A 36 11.52 1.97 -26.24
C THR A 36 11.84 3.43 -25.98
N TYR A 37 11.79 3.88 -24.73
CA TYR A 37 12.17 5.24 -24.34
C TYR A 37 13.70 5.47 -24.38
N ASP A 38 14.52 4.48 -24.02
CA ASP A 38 16.00 4.55 -24.09
C ASP A 38 16.51 4.59 -25.54
N GLN A 39 15.75 4.01 -26.49
CA GLN A 39 16.09 3.98 -27.91
C GLN A 39 15.43 5.08 -28.74
N ALA A 40 14.41 5.77 -28.21
CA ALA A 40 13.75 6.84 -28.93
C ALA A 40 14.71 8.02 -29.13
N GLU A 41 14.79 8.55 -30.35
CA GLU A 41 15.47 9.82 -30.61
C GLU A 41 14.74 10.94 -29.86
N GLY A 42 15.26 11.32 -28.70
CA GLY A 42 14.75 12.42 -27.91
C GLY A 42 15.63 12.71 -26.70
N GLY A 43 15.57 13.95 -26.22
CA GLY A 43 16.43 14.48 -25.16
C GLY A 43 16.14 13.93 -23.76
N GLU A 44 16.65 14.62 -22.74
CA GLU A 44 16.68 14.23 -21.32
C GLU A 44 15.36 13.64 -20.78
N GLN A 45 14.21 14.17 -21.21
CA GLN A 45 12.88 13.73 -20.77
C GLN A 45 12.58 12.25 -21.10
N ASN A 46 13.15 11.70 -22.18
CA ASN A 46 12.98 10.28 -22.52
C ASN A 46 13.84 9.38 -21.63
N PHE A 47 15.06 9.81 -21.30
CA PHE A 47 15.90 9.10 -20.35
C PHE A 47 15.26 9.06 -18.96
N ASP A 48 14.64 10.14 -18.51
CA ASP A 48 13.92 10.15 -17.22
C ASP A 48 12.80 9.10 -17.17
N LYS A 49 11.98 9.01 -18.23
CA LYS A 49 10.92 8.01 -18.33
C LYS A 49 11.47 6.59 -18.37
N ALA A 50 12.51 6.35 -19.18
CA ALA A 50 13.19 5.06 -19.24
C ALA A 50 13.73 4.65 -17.86
N ASN A 51 14.41 5.56 -17.17
CA ASN A 51 15.01 5.34 -15.86
C ASN A 51 13.96 5.01 -14.80
N GLN A 52 12.81 5.70 -14.79
CA GLN A 52 11.71 5.40 -13.87
C GLN A 52 11.15 3.99 -14.07
N LEU A 53 10.95 3.59 -15.33
CA LEU A 53 10.43 2.26 -15.67
C LEU A 53 11.44 1.15 -15.33
N TYR A 54 12.73 1.36 -15.62
CA TYR A 54 13.78 0.42 -15.20
C TYR A 54 13.87 0.31 -13.68
N CYS A 55 13.79 1.41 -12.95
CA CYS A 55 13.76 1.39 -11.48
C CYS A 55 12.59 0.57 -10.95
N ARG A 56 11.39 0.73 -11.53
CA ARG A 56 10.20 -0.02 -11.13
C ARG A 56 10.34 -1.52 -11.39
N ALA A 57 10.83 -1.90 -12.56
CA ALA A 57 11.09 -3.30 -12.91
C ALA A 57 12.23 -3.92 -12.07
N ALA A 58 13.29 -3.16 -11.79
CA ALA A 58 14.41 -3.60 -10.97
C ALA A 58 14.02 -3.80 -9.50
N ARG A 59 13.09 -2.97 -8.98
CA ARG A 59 12.51 -3.12 -7.63
C ARG A 59 11.68 -4.40 -7.50
N LEU A 60 11.07 -4.86 -8.59
CA LEU A 60 10.37 -6.14 -8.69
C LEU A 60 11.33 -7.33 -8.93
N GLY A 61 12.65 -7.11 -8.90
CA GLY A 61 13.64 -8.18 -8.97
C GLY A 61 14.01 -8.63 -10.39
N HIS A 62 13.72 -7.86 -11.44
CA HIS A 62 14.02 -8.30 -12.82
C HIS A 62 15.49 -8.05 -13.22
N ALA A 63 16.24 -9.13 -13.45
CA ALA A 63 17.66 -9.13 -13.78
C ALA A 63 18.05 -8.19 -14.95
N GLU A 64 17.34 -8.23 -16.09
CA GLU A 64 17.65 -7.35 -17.22
C GLU A 64 17.42 -5.88 -16.85
N ALA A 65 16.42 -5.56 -16.03
CA ALA A 65 16.18 -4.19 -15.58
C ALA A 65 17.30 -3.68 -14.66
N GLN A 66 17.76 -4.53 -13.74
CA GLN A 66 18.89 -4.23 -12.86
C GLN A 66 20.18 -4.02 -13.69
N PHE A 67 20.44 -4.86 -14.69
CA PHE A 67 21.55 -4.68 -15.61
C PHE A 67 21.46 -3.35 -16.37
N ARG A 68 20.29 -3.03 -16.95
CA ARG A 68 20.06 -1.77 -17.69
C ARG A 68 20.28 -0.56 -16.79
N LEU A 69 19.76 -0.60 -15.56
CA LEU A 69 19.96 0.48 -14.60
C LEU A 69 21.45 0.62 -14.22
N GLY A 70 22.19 -0.49 -14.07
CA GLY A 70 23.64 -0.46 -13.86
C GLY A 70 24.41 0.18 -15.02
N TRP A 71 23.97 -0.08 -16.26
CA TRP A 71 24.53 0.57 -17.44
C TRP A 71 24.22 2.08 -17.50
N ILE A 72 23.02 2.49 -17.09
CA ILE A 72 22.63 3.89 -16.95
C ILE A 72 23.54 4.61 -15.96
N TYR A 73 23.77 4.06 -14.76
CA TYR A 73 24.69 4.65 -13.78
C TYR A 73 26.17 4.62 -14.21
N THR A 74 26.56 3.70 -15.09
CA THR A 74 27.91 3.67 -15.68
C THR A 74 28.11 4.81 -16.69
N THR A 75 27.06 5.13 -17.45
CA THR A 75 27.12 6.11 -18.55
C THR A 75 26.67 7.52 -18.16
N GLY A 76 25.86 7.65 -17.10
CA GLY A 76 25.29 8.92 -16.67
C GLY A 76 24.12 9.42 -17.53
N ARG A 77 23.37 8.51 -18.17
CA ARG A 77 22.24 8.88 -19.05
C ARG A 77 20.99 9.19 -18.23
N GLY A 78 20.67 10.48 -18.08
CA GLY A 78 19.53 10.96 -17.28
C GLY A 78 19.72 10.80 -15.76
N VAL A 79 20.94 10.49 -15.30
CA VAL A 79 21.32 10.43 -13.88
C VAL A 79 22.79 10.82 -13.72
N ALA A 80 23.20 11.21 -12.51
CA ALA A 80 24.62 11.35 -12.20
C ALA A 80 25.34 10.00 -12.31
N ARG A 81 26.49 9.99 -12.99
CA ARG A 81 27.32 8.79 -13.14
C ARG A 81 27.83 8.31 -11.77
N ASP A 82 27.60 7.04 -11.46
CA ASP A 82 28.08 6.41 -10.23
C ASP A 82 28.44 4.93 -10.50
N THR A 83 29.74 4.65 -10.54
CA THR A 83 30.24 3.28 -10.82
C THR A 83 30.09 2.33 -9.64
N GLY A 84 29.94 2.84 -8.41
CA GLY A 84 29.66 2.01 -7.24
C GLY A 84 28.22 1.49 -7.28
N ILE A 85 27.26 2.36 -7.59
CA ILE A 85 25.85 1.98 -7.78
C ILE A 85 25.74 0.99 -8.94
N ALA A 86 26.45 1.25 -10.05
CA ALA A 86 26.49 0.33 -11.18
C ALA A 86 27.00 -1.07 -10.78
N ALA A 87 28.05 -1.15 -9.95
CA ALA A 87 28.58 -2.42 -9.46
C ALA A 87 27.56 -3.19 -8.63
N VAL A 88 26.83 -2.52 -7.73
CA VAL A 88 25.75 -3.16 -6.93
C VAL A 88 24.66 -3.73 -7.85
N LEU A 89 24.20 -2.94 -8.82
CA LEU A 89 23.16 -3.35 -9.75
C LEU A 89 23.59 -4.51 -10.66
N PHE A 90 24.84 -4.51 -11.12
CA PHE A 90 25.38 -5.63 -11.89
C PHE A 90 25.55 -6.89 -11.04
N ALA A 91 25.92 -6.77 -9.77
CA ALA A 91 25.97 -7.90 -8.84
C ALA A 91 24.59 -8.53 -8.66
N MET A 92 23.55 -7.73 -8.39
CA MET A 92 22.17 -8.21 -8.26
C MET A 92 21.69 -8.99 -9.51
N ALA A 93 21.97 -8.46 -10.71
CA ALA A 93 21.61 -9.13 -11.95
C ALA A 93 22.45 -10.41 -12.20
N ALA A 94 23.75 -10.38 -11.87
CA ALA A 94 24.66 -11.52 -12.03
C ALA A 94 24.29 -12.69 -11.10
N GLU A 95 23.84 -12.41 -9.88
CA GLU A 95 23.34 -13.42 -8.92
C GLU A 95 22.13 -14.20 -9.46
N GLN A 96 21.36 -13.57 -10.35
CA GLN A 96 20.24 -14.20 -11.06
C GLN A 96 20.65 -14.86 -12.39
N GLY A 97 21.95 -14.97 -12.68
CA GLY A 97 22.48 -15.61 -13.89
C GLY A 97 22.64 -14.69 -15.09
N HIS A 98 22.57 -13.36 -14.94
CA HIS A 98 22.74 -12.44 -16.06
C HIS A 98 24.21 -12.33 -16.51
N GLU A 99 24.56 -13.01 -17.61
CA GLU A 99 25.93 -13.14 -18.10
C GLU A 99 26.63 -11.80 -18.42
N TYR A 100 25.92 -10.88 -19.09
CA TYR A 100 26.50 -9.56 -19.37
C TYR A 100 26.77 -8.74 -18.11
N ALA A 101 25.91 -8.85 -17.09
CA ALA A 101 26.11 -8.18 -15.82
C ALA A 101 27.34 -8.73 -15.10
N ARG A 102 27.52 -10.06 -15.09
CA ARG A 102 28.71 -10.73 -14.54
C ARG A 102 30.01 -10.24 -15.19
N ARG A 103 30.04 -10.10 -16.51
CA ARG A 103 31.20 -9.53 -17.24
C ARG A 103 31.42 -8.06 -16.91
N ARG A 104 30.35 -7.26 -16.88
CA ARG A 104 30.43 -5.83 -16.56
C ARG A 104 30.88 -5.56 -15.13
N LEU A 105 30.49 -6.41 -14.18
CA LEU A 105 30.90 -6.30 -12.78
C LEU A 105 32.42 -6.32 -12.61
N GLN A 106 33.14 -7.10 -13.43
CA GLN A 106 34.60 -7.15 -13.44
C GLN A 106 35.26 -5.87 -13.96
N LEU A 107 34.53 -5.05 -14.72
CA LEU A 107 35.03 -3.85 -15.40
C LEU A 107 34.66 -2.55 -14.67
N VAL A 108 33.76 -2.61 -13.67
CA VAL A 108 33.36 -1.44 -12.90
C VAL A 108 34.02 -1.42 -11.54
N ARG A 109 34.36 -0.21 -11.07
CA ARG A 109 34.93 -0.01 -9.74
C ARG A 109 33.85 -0.15 -8.68
N ALA A 110 33.83 -1.28 -7.98
CA ALA A 110 33.04 -1.43 -6.76
C ALA A 110 33.59 -0.52 -5.65
N ARG A 111 32.68 0.03 -4.83
CA ARG A 111 33.02 0.72 -3.59
C ARG A 111 32.33 -0.01 -2.44
N PRO A 112 33.05 -0.32 -1.33
CA PRO A 112 32.44 -0.90 -0.15
C PRO A 112 31.29 -0.02 0.37
N ASN A 113 30.24 -0.64 0.91
CA ASN A 113 29.08 0.05 1.49
C ASN A 113 28.38 1.02 0.53
N THR A 114 28.40 0.75 -0.78
CA THR A 114 27.64 1.57 -1.72
C THR A 114 26.14 1.36 -1.49
N GLU A 115 25.44 2.44 -1.16
CA GLU A 115 23.99 2.41 -1.04
C GLU A 115 23.32 2.17 -2.40
N LEU A 116 22.15 1.49 -2.39
CA LEU A 116 21.29 1.38 -3.57
C LEU A 116 20.93 2.76 -4.15
N PRO A 117 20.60 2.88 -5.44
CA PRO A 117 20.14 4.14 -6.00
C PRO A 117 18.83 4.59 -5.33
N PRO A 118 18.51 5.90 -5.26
CA PRO A 118 17.32 6.41 -4.56
C PRO A 118 16.02 5.68 -4.92
N CYS A 119 15.86 5.27 -6.18
CA CYS A 119 14.69 4.56 -6.66
C CYS A 119 14.60 3.08 -6.22
N LEU A 120 15.68 2.48 -5.73
CA LEU A 120 15.69 1.12 -5.18
C LEU A 120 15.93 1.09 -3.68
N ARG A 121 16.22 2.24 -3.06
CA ARG A 121 16.17 2.34 -1.61
C ARG A 121 14.73 2.03 -1.17
N PRO A 122 14.55 1.29 -0.07
CA PRO A 122 13.25 1.31 0.59
C PRO A 122 12.88 2.77 0.84
N ASP A 123 11.59 3.11 0.77
CA ASP A 123 11.10 4.49 0.94
C ASP A 123 11.63 5.05 2.28
N ARG A 124 12.81 5.67 2.24
CA ARG A 124 13.31 6.48 3.34
C ARG A 124 12.38 7.67 3.29
N VAL A 125 11.41 7.70 4.20
CA VAL A 125 10.59 8.88 4.46
C VAL A 125 11.57 10.04 4.59
N ALA A 126 11.63 10.86 3.55
CA ALA A 126 12.36 12.10 3.61
C ALA A 126 11.72 12.86 4.77
N LEU A 127 12.47 13.03 5.85
CA LEU A 127 12.13 13.95 6.93
C LEU A 127 12.21 15.36 6.36
N ASP A 128 11.19 15.73 5.59
CA ASP A 128 10.92 17.12 5.30
C ASP A 128 10.39 17.74 6.59
N THR A 129 11.13 18.71 7.13
CA THR A 129 11.00 19.24 8.49
C THR A 129 9.78 20.13 8.70
N LYS A 130 8.78 20.03 7.81
CA LYS A 130 7.48 20.68 7.91
C LYS A 130 6.37 19.63 7.95
N ALA A 131 6.39 18.78 8.99
CA ALA A 131 5.21 17.99 9.32
C ALA A 131 4.01 18.94 9.50
N PRO A 132 2.88 18.72 8.82
CA PRO A 132 1.73 19.60 8.91
C PRO A 132 1.12 19.53 10.31
N ARG A 133 1.07 20.69 10.97
CA ARG A 133 0.52 20.85 12.33
C ARG A 133 -0.87 20.23 12.49
N GLU A 134 -1.65 20.11 11.41
CA GLU A 134 -3.02 19.56 11.40
C GLU A 134 -3.13 18.12 11.94
N ILE A 135 -2.17 17.23 11.68
CA ILE A 135 -2.23 15.83 12.16
C ILE A 135 -1.83 15.73 13.64
N GLU A 136 -0.84 16.51 14.06
CA GLU A 136 -0.45 16.65 15.48
C GLU A 136 -1.61 17.28 16.30
N VAL A 137 -2.39 18.13 15.63
CA VAL A 137 -3.59 18.78 16.14
C VAL A 137 -4.84 17.87 16.11
N LEU A 138 -4.95 16.89 15.22
CA LEU A 138 -6.12 15.99 15.18
C LEU A 138 -6.16 15.02 16.38
N VAL A 139 -5.02 14.78 17.03
CA VAL A 139 -4.92 14.06 18.31
C VAL A 139 -5.07 15.03 19.52
N LYS A 140 -5.72 16.19 19.32
CA LYS A 140 -5.73 17.31 20.29
C LYS A 140 -6.30 17.02 21.66
N HIS A 141 -7.06 15.94 21.85
CA HIS A 141 -7.76 15.71 23.10
C HIS A 141 -7.47 14.32 23.64
N ARG A 142 -6.37 14.25 24.41
CA ARG A 142 -5.93 13.22 25.37
C ARG A 142 -4.76 12.34 24.92
N ALA A 143 -3.63 12.62 25.60
CA ALA A 143 -2.65 11.68 26.15
C ALA A 143 -1.54 11.03 25.30
N THR A 144 -1.42 11.26 23.99
CA THR A 144 -0.21 10.82 23.26
C THR A 144 0.12 11.78 22.12
N LYS A 145 1.20 12.56 22.28
CA LYS A 145 1.82 13.25 21.14
C LYS A 145 2.45 12.16 20.27
N ALA A 146 1.82 11.85 19.14
CA ALA A 146 2.40 10.90 18.21
C ALA A 146 3.78 11.39 17.74
N PRO A 147 4.81 10.53 17.70
CA PRO A 147 6.08 10.88 17.08
C PRO A 147 5.87 11.43 15.67
N ARG A 148 6.58 12.52 15.33
CA ARG A 148 6.40 13.22 14.05
C ARG A 148 6.67 12.30 12.87
N GLU A 149 7.66 11.42 13.02
CA GLU A 149 8.05 10.40 12.05
C GLU A 149 6.86 9.50 11.69
N ILE A 150 6.11 9.05 12.70
CA ILE A 150 4.95 8.17 12.52
C ILE A 150 3.78 8.95 11.91
N ALA A 151 3.54 10.19 12.36
CA ALA A 151 2.49 11.03 11.80
C ALA A 151 2.72 11.31 10.30
N VAL A 152 3.96 11.57 9.89
CA VAL A 152 4.34 11.74 8.48
C VAL A 152 4.16 10.44 7.70
N LEU A 153 4.63 9.30 8.23
CA LEU A 153 4.40 7.98 7.63
C LEU A 153 2.92 7.73 7.36
N VAL A 154 2.07 7.89 8.37
CA VAL A 154 0.62 7.66 8.27
C VAL A 154 -0.01 8.63 7.27
N LYS A 155 0.39 9.91 7.28
CA LYS A 155 -0.11 10.90 6.30
C LYS A 155 0.14 10.46 4.86
N HIS A 156 1.32 9.91 4.57
CA HIS A 156 1.69 9.53 3.23
C HIS A 156 1.16 8.16 2.82
N LEU A 157 1.13 7.19 3.74
CA LEU A 157 0.75 5.82 3.45
C LEU A 157 -0.77 5.61 3.46
N ALA A 158 -1.50 6.12 4.46
CA ALA A 158 -2.92 5.80 4.63
C ALA A 158 -3.79 6.14 3.39
N PRO A 159 -3.61 7.29 2.71
CA PRO A 159 -4.37 7.60 1.49
C PRO A 159 -4.14 6.61 0.34
N GLN A 160 -2.97 5.98 0.24
CA GLN A 160 -2.66 4.98 -0.80
C GLN A 160 -3.48 3.70 -0.63
N TYR A 161 -3.94 3.43 0.60
CA TYR A 161 -4.82 2.32 0.93
C TYR A 161 -6.29 2.77 1.02
N ALA A 162 -6.58 4.03 0.70
CA ALA A 162 -7.88 4.68 0.89
C ALA A 162 -8.39 4.56 2.33
N ILE A 163 -7.50 4.71 3.32
CA ILE A 163 -7.84 4.72 4.75
C ILE A 163 -7.62 6.12 5.32
N ASP A 164 -8.54 6.59 6.17
CA ASP A 164 -8.44 7.86 6.86
C ASP A 164 -7.23 7.86 7.82
N PRO A 165 -6.25 8.77 7.64
CA PRO A 165 -5.11 8.89 8.53
C PRO A 165 -5.50 9.02 10.02
N GLN A 166 -6.62 9.67 10.34
CA GLN A 166 -7.07 9.84 11.72
C GLN A 166 -7.42 8.50 12.39
N LEU A 167 -8.04 7.58 11.65
CA LEU A 167 -8.34 6.24 12.14
C LEU A 167 -7.06 5.47 12.44
N VAL A 168 -6.08 5.54 11.54
CA VAL A 168 -4.80 4.83 11.68
C VAL A 168 -4.02 5.35 12.89
N MET A 169 -3.99 6.67 13.10
CA MET A 169 -3.37 7.26 14.28
C MET A 169 -4.06 6.81 15.57
N ALA A 170 -5.39 6.68 15.56
CA ALA A 170 -6.15 6.19 16.71
C ALA A 170 -5.93 4.69 16.99
N VAL A 171 -5.76 3.88 15.94
CA VAL A 171 -5.38 2.46 16.07
C VAL A 171 -3.98 2.34 16.68
N ILE A 172 -2.96 2.99 16.09
CA ILE A 172 -1.57 2.91 16.58
C ILE A 172 -1.45 3.38 18.03
N SER A 173 -2.20 4.42 18.43
CA SER A 173 -2.16 4.93 19.80
C SER A 173 -2.68 3.92 20.82
N VAL A 174 -3.71 3.14 20.47
CA VAL A 174 -4.26 2.10 21.36
C VAL A 174 -3.41 0.83 21.32
N GLU A 175 -2.93 0.44 20.15
CA GLU A 175 -2.17 -0.80 19.93
C GLU A 175 -0.81 -0.78 20.61
N SER A 176 0.00 0.24 20.32
CA SER A 176 1.41 0.29 20.75
C SER A 176 1.76 1.53 21.54
N GLY A 177 0.84 2.51 21.65
CA GLY A 177 1.20 3.84 22.15
C GLY A 177 2.31 4.47 21.32
N PHE A 178 2.38 4.16 20.01
CA PHE A 178 3.43 4.56 19.08
C PHE A 178 4.82 3.91 19.30
N ASN A 179 4.90 2.82 20.05
CA ASN A 179 6.15 2.07 20.23
C ASN A 179 6.37 1.06 19.08
N ALA A 180 7.32 1.36 18.19
CA ALA A 180 7.63 0.49 17.05
C ALA A 180 8.28 -0.86 17.43
N ALA A 181 8.80 -0.98 18.65
CA ALA A 181 9.36 -2.23 19.18
C ALA A 181 8.38 -2.99 20.07
N ALA A 182 7.10 -2.59 20.15
CA ALA A 182 6.11 -3.22 21.00
C ALA A 182 5.88 -4.69 20.62
N VAL A 183 5.77 -5.55 21.63
CA VAL A 183 5.39 -6.96 21.51
C VAL A 183 4.37 -7.28 22.60
N SER A 184 3.20 -7.80 22.24
CA SER A 184 2.18 -8.22 23.21
C SER A 184 2.40 -9.66 23.70
N PRO A 185 1.73 -10.09 24.78
CA PRO A 185 1.71 -11.49 25.19
C PRO A 185 1.16 -12.46 24.13
N LYS A 186 0.33 -11.97 23.20
CA LYS A 186 -0.21 -12.72 22.05
C LYS A 186 0.72 -12.67 20.83
N ASN A 187 1.97 -12.24 21.03
CA ASN A 187 2.98 -12.05 19.98
C ASN A 187 2.54 -11.08 18.86
N ALA A 188 1.70 -10.10 19.18
CA ALA A 188 1.37 -9.01 18.28
C ALA A 188 2.52 -7.98 18.29
N GLN A 189 2.96 -7.51 17.12
CA GLN A 189 4.26 -6.85 16.97
C GLN A 189 4.18 -5.49 16.26
N GLY A 190 5.02 -4.56 16.71
CA GLY A 190 5.21 -3.24 16.11
C GLY A 190 4.08 -2.25 16.36
N LEU A 191 4.06 -1.18 15.56
CA LEU A 191 3.20 -0.02 15.75
C LEU A 191 1.70 -0.33 15.72
N MET A 192 1.30 -1.22 14.82
CA MET A 192 -0.09 -1.63 14.60
C MET A 192 -0.37 -3.03 15.17
N GLN A 193 0.55 -3.56 15.99
CA GLN A 193 0.41 -4.86 16.69
C GLN A 193 -0.08 -5.98 15.76
N LEU A 194 0.66 -6.23 14.68
CA LEU A 194 0.35 -7.32 13.77
C LEU A 194 0.80 -8.65 14.39
N ILE A 195 -0.09 -9.62 14.48
CA ILE A 195 0.30 -11.01 14.76
C ILE A 195 1.00 -11.62 13.54
N PRO A 196 1.87 -12.64 13.71
CA PRO A 196 2.69 -13.19 12.63
C PRO A 196 1.88 -13.64 11.41
N GLU A 197 0.75 -14.32 11.62
CA GLU A 197 -0.08 -14.83 10.53
C GLU A 197 -0.68 -13.68 9.71
N THR A 198 -1.06 -12.58 10.37
CA THR A 198 -1.54 -11.36 9.70
C THR A 198 -0.42 -10.66 8.95
N ALA A 199 0.77 -10.55 9.56
CA ALA A 199 1.95 -9.97 8.93
C ALA A 199 2.32 -10.72 7.64
N GLU A 200 2.35 -12.06 7.69
CA GLU A 200 2.59 -12.93 6.53
C GLU A 200 1.50 -12.74 5.47
N ARG A 201 0.22 -12.81 5.86
CA ARG A 201 -0.93 -12.64 4.95
C ARG A 201 -0.88 -11.33 4.16
N PHE A 202 -0.34 -10.26 4.76
CA PHE A 202 -0.26 -8.94 4.15
C PHE A 202 1.15 -8.52 3.71
N GLY A 203 2.07 -9.48 3.62
CA GLY A 203 3.39 -9.29 2.99
C GLY A 203 4.32 -8.36 3.78
N VAL A 204 4.30 -8.45 5.11
CA VAL A 204 5.23 -7.71 5.99
C VAL A 204 6.46 -8.57 6.26
N GLU A 205 7.63 -8.14 5.79
CA GLU A 205 8.89 -8.86 5.99
C GLU A 205 9.53 -8.50 7.33
N SER A 206 9.49 -7.21 7.69
CA SER A 206 10.03 -6.66 8.93
C SER A 206 8.95 -5.99 9.77
N VAL A 207 8.34 -6.76 10.67
CA VAL A 207 7.28 -6.29 11.59
C VAL A 207 7.71 -5.17 12.53
N PHE A 208 9.01 -5.00 12.79
CA PHE A 208 9.55 -3.90 13.61
C PHE A 208 9.98 -2.68 12.77
N ASN A 209 10.01 -2.80 11.44
CA ASN A 209 10.19 -1.64 10.57
C ASN A 209 8.88 -0.82 10.57
N PRO A 210 8.91 0.47 10.99
CA PRO A 210 7.70 1.29 11.09
C PRO A 210 6.90 1.38 9.79
N SER A 211 7.58 1.52 8.64
CA SER A 211 6.90 1.65 7.35
C SER A 211 6.24 0.35 6.94
N GLU A 212 6.90 -0.79 7.11
CA GLU A 212 6.34 -2.08 6.71
C GLU A 212 5.20 -2.50 7.63
N ASN A 213 5.34 -2.30 8.94
CA ASN A 213 4.29 -2.57 9.91
C ASN A 213 3.03 -1.73 9.63
N ILE A 214 3.19 -0.43 9.34
CA ILE A 214 2.07 0.43 8.97
C ILE A 214 1.46 0.00 7.61
N LYS A 215 2.28 -0.34 6.61
CA LYS A 215 1.78 -0.84 5.30
C LYS A 215 0.94 -2.11 5.47
N GLY A 216 1.40 -3.05 6.30
CA GLY A 216 0.67 -4.28 6.62
C GLY A 216 -0.66 -4.00 7.35
N GLY A 217 -0.64 -3.18 8.40
CA GLY A 217 -1.86 -2.81 9.12
C GLY A 217 -2.86 -2.04 8.27
N LEU A 218 -2.40 -1.17 7.38
CA LEU A 218 -3.24 -0.48 6.38
C LEU A 218 -3.85 -1.45 5.37
N ALA A 219 -3.09 -2.43 4.89
CA ALA A 219 -3.59 -3.48 4.01
C ALA A 219 -4.70 -4.30 4.70
N TYR A 220 -4.49 -4.64 5.97
CA TYR A 220 -5.47 -5.37 6.76
C TYR A 220 -6.74 -4.53 7.01
N LEU A 221 -6.61 -3.28 7.45
CA LEU A 221 -7.74 -2.37 7.61
C LEU A 221 -8.52 -2.20 6.30
N ARG A 222 -7.85 -2.01 5.17
CA ARG A 222 -8.50 -1.94 3.85
C ARG A 222 -9.29 -3.20 3.52
N TRP A 223 -8.75 -4.37 3.82
CA TRP A 223 -9.45 -5.63 3.64
C TRP A 223 -10.69 -5.72 4.53
N LEU A 224 -10.57 -5.40 5.82
CA LEU A 224 -11.70 -5.41 6.77
C LEU A 224 -12.77 -4.39 6.40
N MET A 225 -12.37 -3.19 5.94
CA MET A 225 -13.31 -2.16 5.49
C MET A 225 -14.17 -2.67 4.33
N ALA A 226 -13.59 -3.43 3.39
CA ALA A 226 -14.37 -4.06 2.34
C ALA A 226 -15.24 -5.21 2.86
N PHE A 227 -14.67 -6.05 3.73
CA PHE A 227 -15.35 -7.22 4.31
C PHE A 227 -16.59 -6.86 5.14
N PHE A 228 -16.52 -5.78 5.94
CA PHE A 228 -17.61 -5.28 6.77
C PHE A 228 -18.29 -4.02 6.19
N GLN A 229 -18.15 -3.78 4.89
CA GLN A 229 -18.82 -2.69 4.16
C GLN A 229 -18.70 -1.31 4.83
N GLY A 230 -17.51 -1.02 5.37
CA GLY A 230 -17.18 0.27 5.97
C GLY A 230 -17.75 0.50 7.36
N ASP A 231 -18.36 -0.51 8.02
CA ASP A 231 -18.77 -0.40 9.43
C ASP A 231 -17.52 -0.35 10.33
N VAL A 232 -17.22 0.84 10.85
CA VAL A 232 -15.98 1.07 11.59
C VAL A 232 -15.95 0.26 12.88
N LYS A 233 -17.09 0.03 13.54
CA LYS A 233 -17.10 -0.71 14.81
C LYS A 233 -16.81 -2.19 14.59
N LEU A 234 -17.41 -2.79 13.56
CA LEU A 234 -17.15 -4.18 13.19
C LEU A 234 -15.72 -4.37 12.71
N VAL A 235 -15.20 -3.43 11.91
CA VAL A 235 -13.80 -3.43 11.47
C VAL A 235 -12.84 -3.40 12.66
N LEU A 236 -13.06 -2.51 13.63
CA LEU A 236 -12.21 -2.41 14.82
C LEU A 236 -12.33 -3.66 15.71
N ALA A 237 -13.52 -4.21 15.85
CA ALA A 237 -13.72 -5.46 16.58
C ALA A 237 -12.97 -6.62 15.91
N ALA A 238 -13.04 -6.71 14.59
CA ALA A 238 -12.36 -7.73 13.80
C ALA A 238 -10.84 -7.54 13.80
N TYR A 239 -10.36 -6.31 13.77
CA TYR A 239 -8.93 -6.02 13.86
C TYR A 239 -8.33 -6.56 15.18
N ASN A 240 -9.05 -6.41 16.29
CA ASN A 240 -8.59 -6.87 17.61
C ASN A 240 -8.87 -8.36 17.88
N ALA A 241 -10.03 -8.88 17.48
CA ALA A 241 -10.51 -10.23 17.84
C ALA A 241 -10.54 -11.24 16.68
N GLY A 242 -10.24 -10.79 15.46
CA GLY A 242 -10.38 -11.55 14.22
C GLY A 242 -11.78 -11.47 13.60
N GLU A 243 -11.84 -11.46 12.27
CA GLU A 243 -13.09 -11.38 11.49
C GLU A 243 -14.05 -12.55 11.78
N ARG A 244 -13.52 -13.75 12.01
CA ARG A 244 -14.32 -14.95 12.33
C ARG A 244 -15.04 -14.83 13.68
N ALA A 245 -14.45 -14.14 14.66
CA ALA A 245 -15.09 -13.91 15.93
C ALA A 245 -16.28 -12.96 15.77
N VAL A 246 -16.09 -11.88 14.99
CA VAL A 246 -17.18 -10.95 14.66
C VAL A 246 -18.31 -11.68 13.95
N GLU A 247 -18.01 -12.52 12.96
CA GLU A 247 -18.98 -13.41 12.30
C GLU A 247 -19.70 -14.35 13.25
N HIS A 248 -18.98 -15.06 14.10
CA HIS A 248 -19.59 -15.98 15.05
C HIS A 248 -20.60 -15.28 15.98
N TYR A 249 -20.27 -14.08 16.47
CA TYR A 249 -21.13 -13.32 17.36
C TYR A 249 -22.12 -12.39 16.65
N GLN A 250 -22.09 -12.34 15.31
CA GLN A 250 -22.92 -11.43 14.50
C GLN A 250 -22.81 -9.96 14.96
N GLY A 251 -21.60 -9.53 15.33
CA GLY A 251 -21.37 -8.21 15.91
C GLY A 251 -20.07 -8.14 16.72
N ILE A 252 -19.96 -7.13 17.59
CA ILE A 252 -18.79 -6.99 18.48
C ILE A 252 -18.79 -8.15 19.49
N PRO A 253 -17.76 -9.02 19.50
CA PRO A 253 -17.69 -10.15 20.44
C PRO A 253 -17.83 -9.71 21.90
N PRO A 254 -18.36 -10.57 22.79
CA PRO A 254 -18.51 -10.27 24.21
C PRO A 254 -17.19 -10.32 24.99
N TYR A 255 -16.06 -10.04 24.35
CA TYR A 255 -14.76 -9.94 24.97
C TYR A 255 -14.57 -8.53 25.52
N GLU A 256 -14.25 -8.43 26.82
CA GLU A 256 -14.05 -7.15 27.47
C GLU A 256 -12.93 -6.33 26.80
N GLU A 257 -11.82 -6.99 26.46
CA GLU A 257 -10.69 -6.39 25.72
C GLU A 257 -11.16 -5.73 24.42
N THR A 258 -11.94 -6.45 23.59
CA THR A 258 -12.42 -5.97 22.30
C THR A 258 -13.44 -4.84 22.43
N ARG A 259 -14.36 -4.92 23.39
CA ARG A 259 -15.33 -3.85 23.64
C ARG A 259 -14.63 -2.57 24.10
N ASN A 260 -13.66 -2.69 25.00
CA ASN A 260 -12.85 -1.58 25.47
C ASN A 260 -11.99 -0.98 24.35
N TYR A 261 -11.40 -1.84 23.51
CA TYR A 261 -10.64 -1.43 22.33
C TYR A 261 -11.49 -0.58 21.37
N VAL A 262 -12.66 -1.08 20.97
CA VAL A 262 -13.59 -0.36 20.09
C VAL A 262 -14.04 0.96 20.72
N ALA A 263 -14.39 0.97 22.01
CA ALA A 263 -14.82 2.17 22.72
C ALA A 263 -13.71 3.24 22.77
N ARG A 264 -12.47 2.85 23.05
CA ARG A 264 -11.32 3.77 23.07
C ARG A 264 -11.10 4.40 21.71
N ILE A 265 -11.05 3.62 20.63
CA ILE A 265 -10.78 4.16 19.29
C ILE A 265 -11.94 5.04 18.80
N THR A 266 -13.18 4.62 18.98
CA THR A 266 -14.35 5.42 18.56
C THR A 266 -14.51 6.73 19.33
N SER A 267 -13.93 6.84 20.53
CA SER A 267 -13.85 8.13 21.24
C SER A 267 -12.92 9.15 20.55
N MET A 268 -11.89 8.65 19.84
CA MET A 268 -10.90 9.45 19.10
C MET A 268 -11.28 9.63 17.62
N TYR A 269 -11.95 8.64 17.04
CA TYR A 269 -12.41 8.61 15.66
C TYR A 269 -13.93 8.48 15.60
N ARG A 270 -14.62 9.62 15.45
CA ARG A 270 -16.08 9.74 15.61
C ARG A 270 -16.90 9.28 14.40
N LYS A 271 -16.25 8.97 13.27
CA LYS A 271 -16.97 8.50 12.07
C LYS A 271 -17.37 7.03 12.29
N HIS A 272 -18.66 6.75 12.21
CA HIS A 272 -19.18 5.39 12.38
C HIS A 272 -19.07 4.54 11.10
N THR A 273 -18.96 5.20 9.96
CA THR A 273 -18.74 4.56 8.66
C THR A 273 -17.49 5.14 7.99
N HIS A 274 -16.86 4.32 7.14
CA HIS A 274 -15.68 4.69 6.38
C HIS A 274 -15.87 4.27 4.90
N PRO A 275 -15.53 5.12 3.90
CA PRO A 275 -15.57 4.73 2.50
C PRO A 275 -14.69 3.49 2.23
N TYR A 276 -15.14 2.57 1.41
CA TYR A 276 -14.37 1.35 1.13
C TYR A 276 -14.44 0.98 -0.36
N ASN A 277 -13.50 0.13 -0.79
CA ASN A 277 -13.50 -0.41 -2.13
C ASN A 277 -14.10 -1.84 -2.11
N PRO A 278 -15.30 -2.06 -2.66
CA PRO A 278 -15.96 -3.37 -2.63
C PRO A 278 -15.23 -4.44 -3.45
N SER A 279 -14.34 -4.07 -4.37
CA SER A 279 -13.58 -5.03 -5.20
C SER A 279 -12.40 -5.68 -4.47
N VAL A 280 -12.14 -5.35 -3.20
CA VAL A 280 -11.01 -5.88 -2.42
C VAL A 280 -11.28 -7.31 -1.94
N VAL A 281 -12.51 -7.60 -1.49
CA VAL A 281 -12.94 -8.91 -1.02
C VAL A 281 -14.47 -8.96 -1.04
N GLU A 282 -15.03 -10.15 -1.25
CA GLU A 282 -16.46 -10.39 -1.01
C GLU A 282 -16.85 -10.01 0.43
N PRO A 283 -18.01 -9.36 0.64
CA PRO A 283 -18.45 -8.97 1.96
C PRO A 283 -18.74 -10.19 2.83
N SER A 284 -18.63 -10.03 4.15
CA SER A 284 -19.01 -11.06 5.10
C SER A 284 -20.47 -11.50 4.86
N PRO A 285 -20.79 -12.80 5.00
CA PRO A 285 -22.17 -13.28 4.92
C PRO A 285 -23.13 -12.57 5.89
N MET A 286 -22.63 -12.04 7.02
CA MET A 286 -23.47 -11.27 7.95
C MET A 286 -24.00 -9.95 7.36
N MET A 287 -23.31 -9.42 6.35
CA MET A 287 -23.66 -8.16 5.70
C MET A 287 -24.65 -8.35 4.55
N ILE A 288 -24.90 -9.61 4.15
CA ILE A 288 -25.87 -9.92 3.10
C ILE A 288 -27.25 -9.91 3.73
N PRO A 289 -28.18 -9.05 3.27
CA PRO A 289 -29.55 -9.08 3.75
C PRO A 289 -30.13 -10.47 3.49
N LEU A 290 -30.59 -11.16 4.54
CA LEU A 290 -31.35 -12.39 4.41
C LEU A 290 -32.52 -12.11 3.46
N ARG A 291 -32.50 -12.69 2.25
CA ARG A 291 -33.65 -12.67 1.35
C ARG A 291 -34.82 -13.30 2.11
N ARG A 292 -35.75 -12.47 2.59
CA ARG A 292 -37.03 -12.96 3.10
C ARG A 292 -37.67 -13.80 2.00
N GLY A 293 -38.04 -15.03 2.36
CA GLY A 293 -38.35 -16.13 1.45
C GLY A 293 -39.31 -15.78 0.32
N ALA A 294 -39.00 -16.30 -0.86
CA ALA A 294 -40.00 -16.54 -1.89
C ALA A 294 -40.96 -17.61 -1.35
N THR A 295 -42.10 -17.18 -0.81
CA THR A 295 -43.26 -18.04 -0.65
C THR A 295 -43.72 -18.44 -2.04
N ASN A 296 -43.35 -19.64 -2.50
CA ASN A 296 -44.04 -20.32 -3.59
C ASN A 296 -45.43 -20.70 -3.05
N THR A 297 -46.40 -19.81 -3.25
CA THR A 297 -47.81 -20.12 -3.07
C THR A 297 -48.20 -21.12 -4.15
N ILE A 298 -48.51 -22.33 -3.72
CA ILE A 298 -49.16 -23.38 -4.50
C ILE A 298 -50.50 -22.81 -5.01
N GLY A 299 -50.60 -22.62 -6.32
CA GLY A 299 -51.86 -22.34 -7.02
C GLY A 299 -52.30 -23.57 -7.80
N PHE A 300 -53.04 -24.47 -7.15
CA PHE A 300 -53.89 -25.44 -7.82
C PHE A 300 -55.04 -24.67 -8.50
N GLN A 301 -55.17 -24.78 -9.83
CA GLN A 301 -56.44 -24.47 -10.50
C GLN A 301 -57.11 -25.78 -10.90
N ARG A 302 -58.33 -25.96 -10.40
CA ARG A 302 -59.36 -26.84 -10.96
C ARG A 302 -60.09 -26.10 -12.06
#